data_AF-A0A257N3S8-F1
#
_entry.id   AF-A0A257N3S8-F1
#
_cell.length_a   1.000
_cell.length_b   1.000
_cell.length_c   1.000
_cell.angle_alpha   90.00
_cell.angle_beta   90.00
_cell.angle_gamma   90.00
#
_symmetry.space_group_name_H-M   'P 1'
#
loop_
_entity.id
_entity.type
_entity.pdbx_description
1 polymer ?
#
loop_
_entity_poly.entity_id
_entity_poly.type
_entity_poly.pdbx_seq_one_letter_code
_entity_poly.pdbx_strand_id
1 'polypeptide(L)'
;DPETAMYRELWEETGLQQQHVQVLGRTRYWLRYQLPERYIRKNSMPLCIGQKQIWYMLRLITQDSNVRFDHCAKPEFDSWRWVDYWEPLNDVVYFKRKVYQKAMSELGAILAIDSVPVNAAGYLAKENKNDKVKGSRSK
;
A
#
# COMPACT_ATOMS: atom_id res chain seq x y z
N ASP A 1 6.66 16.69 -10.28
CA ASP A 1 7.17 15.44 -10.88
C ASP A 1 6.52 14.23 -10.17
N PRO A 2 6.70 12.97 -10.63
CA PRO A 2 6.07 11.80 -10.01
C PRO A 2 6.46 11.54 -8.55
N GLU A 3 7.66 11.91 -8.12
CA GLU A 3 8.13 11.70 -6.75
C GLU A 3 7.50 12.73 -5.81
N THR A 4 7.46 14.01 -6.21
CA THR A 4 6.71 15.04 -5.47
C THR A 4 5.23 14.66 -5.32
N ALA A 5 4.62 14.11 -6.38
CA ALA A 5 3.24 13.63 -6.31
C ALA A 5 3.11 12.45 -5.34
N MET A 6 4.03 11.49 -5.37
CA MET A 6 4.03 10.35 -4.45
C MET A 6 4.10 10.80 -2.99
N TYR A 7 4.99 11.73 -2.63
CA TYR A 7 5.07 12.21 -1.24
C TYR A 7 3.85 13.03 -0.80
N ARG A 8 3.23 13.81 -1.69
CA ARG A 8 1.97 14.50 -1.39
C ARG A 8 0.85 13.51 -1.09
N GLU A 9 0.64 12.52 -1.94
CA GLU A 9 -0.39 11.47 -1.75
C GLU A 9 -0.10 10.63 -0.50
N LEU A 10 1.19 10.29 -0.25
CA LEU A 10 1.60 9.59 0.95
C LEU A 10 1.19 10.35 2.22
N TRP A 11 1.40 11.67 2.24
CA TRP A 11 1.02 12.50 3.37
C TRP A 11 -0.52 12.64 3.49
N GLU A 12 -1.21 12.93 2.39
CA GLU A 12 -2.67 13.12 2.36
C GLU A 12 -3.42 11.85 2.80
N GLU A 13 -2.98 10.68 2.32
CA GLU A 13 -3.69 9.42 2.50
C GLU A 13 -3.19 8.56 3.66
N THR A 14 -1.99 8.81 4.19
CA THR A 14 -1.43 7.98 5.28
C THR A 14 -0.76 8.77 6.41
N GLY A 15 -0.69 10.10 6.29
CA GLY A 15 0.01 10.97 7.25
C GLY A 15 1.53 10.82 7.26
N LEU A 16 2.09 9.89 6.47
CA LEU A 16 3.51 9.64 6.41
C LEU A 16 4.23 10.76 5.64
N GLN A 17 5.38 11.18 6.16
CA GLN A 17 6.24 12.19 5.56
C GLN A 17 7.48 11.52 4.96
N GLN A 18 8.27 12.27 4.19
CA GLN A 18 9.47 11.76 3.53
C GLN A 18 10.44 11.07 4.50
N GLN A 19 10.63 11.61 5.71
CA GLN A 19 11.50 11.02 6.73
C GLN A 19 10.97 9.71 7.36
N HIS A 20 9.71 9.37 7.13
CA HIS A 20 9.09 8.13 7.65
C HIS A 20 9.31 6.93 6.74
N VAL A 21 9.77 7.15 5.51
CA VAL A 21 9.91 6.11 4.49
C VAL A 21 11.26 6.16 3.79
N GLN A 22 11.68 5.03 3.24
CA GLN A 22 12.81 4.93 2.32
C GLN A 22 12.30 4.41 0.98
N VAL A 23 12.60 5.10 -0.11
CA VAL A 23 12.27 4.63 -1.47
C VAL A 23 13.19 3.47 -1.82
N LEU A 24 12.61 2.28 -2.08
CA LEU A 24 13.34 1.11 -2.56
C LEU A 24 13.40 1.07 -4.09
N GLY A 25 12.38 1.60 -4.75
CA GLY A 25 12.35 1.68 -6.21
C GLY A 25 11.03 2.18 -6.76
N ARG A 26 10.97 2.26 -8.08
CA ARG A 26 9.78 2.66 -8.82
C ARG A 26 9.65 1.90 -10.13
N THR A 27 8.44 1.80 -10.66
CA THR A 27 8.22 1.25 -12.01
C THR A 27 8.89 2.13 -13.07
N ARG A 28 9.55 1.50 -14.04
CA ARG A 28 10.28 2.17 -15.13
C ARG A 28 9.36 2.96 -16.06
N TYR A 29 8.14 2.47 -16.27
CA TYR A 29 7.18 3.06 -17.20
C TYR A 29 5.82 3.28 -16.55
N TRP A 30 5.05 4.20 -17.15
CA TRP A 30 3.66 4.45 -16.78
C TRP A 30 2.80 3.20 -17.02
N LEU A 31 2.19 2.72 -15.95
CA LEU A 31 1.14 1.70 -16.00
C LEU A 31 -0.21 2.37 -16.21
N ARG A 32 -1.11 1.70 -16.92
CA ARG A 32 -2.43 2.26 -17.28
C ARG A 32 -3.51 1.23 -17.05
N TYR A 33 -4.64 1.69 -16.54
CA TYR A 33 -5.90 0.93 -16.55
C TYR A 33 -7.04 1.82 -17.01
N GLN A 34 -8.07 1.18 -17.55
CA GLN A 34 -9.33 1.83 -17.92
C GLN A 34 -10.37 1.57 -16.85
N LEU A 35 -11.18 2.59 -16.56
CA LEU A 35 -12.35 2.44 -15.71
C LEU A 35 -13.44 1.71 -16.51
N PRO A 36 -14.10 0.70 -15.92
CA PRO A 36 -15.33 0.16 -16.47
C PRO A 36 -16.38 1.26 -16.61
N GLU A 37 -17.25 1.17 -17.61
CA GLU A 37 -18.17 2.26 -17.96
C GLU A 37 -19.00 2.77 -16.78
N ARG A 38 -19.46 1.87 -15.91
CA ARG A 38 -20.24 2.20 -14.70
C ARG A 38 -19.50 3.07 -13.67
N TYR A 39 -18.17 3.10 -13.70
CA TYR A 39 -17.34 3.92 -12.80
C TYR A 39 -16.86 5.22 -13.46
N ILE A 40 -17.18 5.44 -14.75
CA ILE A 40 -16.86 6.69 -15.44
C ILE A 40 -17.86 7.76 -15.02
N ARG A 41 -17.37 8.85 -14.42
CA ARG A 41 -18.18 10.00 -14.04
C ARG A 41 -18.51 10.81 -15.30
N LYS A 42 -19.69 10.60 -15.88
CA LYS A 42 -20.13 11.28 -17.13
C LYS A 42 -20.32 12.80 -16.96
N ASN A 43 -20.37 13.30 -15.73
CA ASN A 43 -20.55 14.72 -15.41
C ASN A 43 -19.24 15.51 -15.28
N SER A 44 -18.07 14.87 -15.46
CA SER A 44 -16.77 15.57 -15.43
C SER A 44 -16.31 15.88 -16.85
N MET A 45 -15.91 17.13 -17.10
CA MET A 45 -15.23 17.55 -18.33
C MET A 45 -13.82 18.05 -17.97
N PRO A 46 -12.75 17.46 -18.52
CA PRO A 46 -12.74 16.34 -19.48
C PRO A 46 -13.14 15.00 -18.87
N LEU A 47 -13.64 14.09 -19.72
CA LEU A 47 -14.04 12.75 -19.31
C LEU A 47 -12.81 11.93 -18.85
N CYS A 48 -12.80 11.49 -17.60
CA CYS A 48 -11.77 10.62 -17.06
C CYS A 48 -12.14 9.14 -17.29
N ILE A 49 -11.44 8.49 -18.23
CA ILE A 49 -11.71 7.09 -18.63
C ILE A 49 -10.79 6.06 -17.94
N GLY A 50 -9.89 6.51 -17.06
CA GLY A 50 -8.83 5.67 -16.53
C GLY A 50 -7.74 6.47 -15.84
N GLN A 51 -6.68 5.77 -15.44
CA GLN A 51 -5.53 6.42 -14.81
C GLN A 51 -4.22 5.93 -15.42
N LYS A 52 -3.24 6.83 -15.42
CA LYS A 52 -1.82 6.55 -15.66
C LYS A 52 -1.10 6.66 -14.31
N GLN A 53 -0.30 5.66 -13.96
CA GLN A 53 0.34 5.57 -12.66
C GLN A 53 1.82 5.17 -12.80
N ILE A 54 2.67 5.79 -11.98
CA ILE A 54 3.99 5.29 -11.63
C ILE A 54 3.87 4.75 -10.22
N TRP A 55 4.35 3.53 -9.99
CA TRP A 55 4.32 2.89 -8.67
C TRP A 55 5.67 3.03 -7.98
N TYR A 56 5.63 3.23 -6.67
CA TYR A 56 6.80 3.29 -5.81
C TYR A 56 6.72 2.17 -4.77
N MET A 57 7.86 1.53 -4.50
CA MET A 57 8.04 0.62 -3.38
C MET A 57 8.71 1.39 -2.24
N LEU A 58 8.05 1.46 -1.10
CA LEU A 58 8.52 2.19 0.06
C LEU A 58 8.76 1.22 1.22
N ARG A 59 9.87 1.42 1.93
CA ARG A 59 10.12 0.80 3.23
C ARG A 59 9.69 1.77 4.31
N LEU A 60 8.81 1.34 5.22
CA LEU A 60 8.53 2.08 6.44
C LEU A 60 9.75 2.02 7.36
N ILE A 61 10.28 3.18 7.76
CA ILE A 61 11.45 3.31 8.66
C ILE A 61 11.09 3.99 9.99
N THR A 62 9.79 4.14 10.26
CA THR A 62 9.24 4.67 11.51
C THR A 62 8.31 3.64 12.16
N GLN A 63 7.67 4.02 13.27
CA GLN A 63 6.69 3.17 13.94
C GLN A 63 5.37 3.13 13.17
N ASP A 64 4.72 1.96 13.17
CA ASP A 64 3.41 1.73 12.56
C ASP A 64 2.32 2.71 13.07
N SER A 65 2.45 3.21 14.31
CA SER A 65 1.56 4.22 14.89
C SER A 65 1.58 5.58 14.18
N ASN A 66 2.57 5.82 13.32
CA ASN A 66 2.65 7.06 12.54
C ASN A 66 1.74 7.03 11.30
N VAL A 67 1.19 5.88 10.93
CA VAL A 67 0.20 5.76 9.85
C VAL A 67 -1.14 6.29 10.37
N ARG A 68 -1.65 7.35 9.75
CA ARG A 68 -2.87 8.05 10.15
C ARG A 68 -3.73 8.41 8.95
N PHE A 69 -5.05 8.35 9.13
CA PHE A 69 -6.02 8.63 8.07
C PHE A 69 -6.87 9.87 8.35
N ASP A 70 -6.50 10.71 9.33
CA ASP A 70 -7.30 11.84 9.78
C ASP A 70 -6.86 13.20 9.21
N HIS A 71 -6.01 13.19 8.17
CA HIS A 71 -5.48 14.41 7.55
C HIS A 71 -6.40 15.02 6.48
N CYS A 72 -7.31 14.22 5.91
CA CYS A 72 -8.24 14.65 4.88
C CYS A 72 -9.68 14.66 5.39
N ALA A 73 -10.47 15.66 4.98
CA ALA A 73 -11.89 15.77 5.33
C ALA A 73 -12.75 14.60 4.82
N LYS A 74 -12.26 13.89 3.80
CA LYS A 74 -12.83 12.66 3.26
C LYS A 74 -11.68 11.66 3.02
N PRO A 75 -11.32 10.84 4.01
CA PRO A 75 -10.22 9.90 3.88
C PRO A 75 -10.54 8.80 2.86
N GLU A 76 -9.53 8.34 2.10
CA GLU A 76 -9.69 7.16 1.23
C GLU A 76 -9.70 5.86 2.04
N PHE A 77 -9.03 5.85 3.20
CA PHE A 77 -8.82 4.65 4.02
C PHE A 77 -9.37 4.80 5.45
N ASP A 78 -10.00 3.74 5.95
CA ASP A 78 -10.48 3.66 7.34
C ASP A 78 -9.53 2.88 8.26
N SER A 79 -8.79 1.92 7.70
CA SER A 79 -7.88 1.06 8.44
C SER A 79 -6.83 0.45 7.51
N TRP A 80 -5.77 -0.12 8.09
CA TRP A 80 -4.76 -0.86 7.36
C TRP A 80 -4.25 -2.05 8.16
N ARG A 81 -3.64 -3.01 7.46
CA ARG A 81 -2.91 -4.13 8.05
C ARG A 81 -1.76 -4.52 7.14
N TRP A 82 -0.70 -5.07 7.73
CA TRP A 82 0.31 -5.78 6.95
C TRP A 82 -0.28 -7.07 6.36
N VAL A 83 0.01 -7.32 5.09
CA VAL A 83 -0.45 -8.46 4.30
C VAL A 83 0.73 -9.15 3.62
N ASP A 84 0.55 -10.40 3.21
CA ASP A 84 1.57 -11.07 2.41
C ASP A 84 1.73 -10.39 1.06
N TYR A 85 2.95 -10.39 0.53
CA TYR A 85 3.31 -9.58 -0.64
C TYR A 85 2.35 -9.78 -1.82
N TRP A 86 1.89 -11.01 -2.09
CA TRP A 86 1.02 -11.31 -3.23
C TRP A 86 -0.49 -11.25 -2.92
N GLU A 87 -0.88 -11.08 -1.66
CA GLU A 87 -2.28 -11.05 -1.20
C GLU A 87 -3.12 -9.96 -1.91
N PRO A 88 -2.62 -8.72 -2.14
CA PRO A 88 -3.38 -7.67 -2.82
C PRO A 88 -3.90 -8.03 -4.21
N LEU A 89 -3.28 -8.99 -4.91
CA LEU A 89 -3.76 -9.42 -6.24
C LEU A 89 -5.11 -10.13 -6.20
N ASN A 90 -5.47 -10.71 -5.05
CA ASN A 90 -6.75 -11.40 -4.87
C ASN A 90 -7.87 -10.42 -4.53
N ASP A 91 -7.58 -9.42 -3.69
CA ASP A 91 -8.57 -8.50 -3.13
C ASP A 91 -8.81 -7.26 -4.00
N VAL A 92 -7.84 -6.89 -4.84
CA VAL A 92 -7.96 -5.70 -5.68
C VAL A 92 -9.11 -5.83 -6.69
N VAL A 93 -9.83 -4.71 -6.88
CA VAL A 93 -10.87 -4.57 -7.91
C VAL A 93 -10.34 -5.02 -9.28
N TYR A 94 -11.17 -5.78 -10.00
CA TYR A 94 -10.74 -6.53 -11.19
C TYR A 94 -10.03 -5.70 -12.26
N PHE A 95 -10.46 -4.44 -12.47
CA PHE A 95 -9.90 -3.56 -13.51
C PHE A 95 -8.51 -3.00 -13.14
N LYS A 96 -8.11 -3.05 -11.88
CA LYS A 96 -6.75 -2.69 -11.42
C LYS A 96 -5.80 -3.90 -11.34
N ARG A 97 -6.31 -5.14 -11.35
CA ARG A 97 -5.52 -6.37 -11.13
C ARG A 97 -4.29 -6.50 -12.03
N LYS A 98 -4.44 -6.21 -13.33
CA LYS A 98 -3.31 -6.26 -14.28
C LYS A 98 -2.23 -5.22 -13.99
N VAL A 99 -2.61 -4.04 -13.50
CA VAL A 99 -1.66 -2.98 -13.12
C VAL A 99 -0.92 -3.37 -11.84
N TYR A 100 -1.66 -3.87 -10.84
CA TYR A 100 -1.06 -4.39 -9.60
C TYR A 100 -0.07 -5.52 -9.91
N GLN A 101 -0.46 -6.50 -10.70
CA GLN A 101 0.42 -7.63 -11.06
C GLN A 101 1.72 -7.13 -11.71
N LYS A 102 1.64 -6.21 -12.68
CA LYS A 102 2.83 -5.64 -13.33
C LYS A 102 3.72 -4.88 -12.34
N ALA A 103 3.13 -3.99 -11.55
CA ALA A 103 3.86 -3.19 -10.57
C ALA A 103 4.57 -4.08 -9.54
N MET A 104 3.85 -5.06 -8.99
CA MET A 104 4.36 -5.94 -7.94
C MET A 104 5.39 -6.94 -8.47
N SER A 105 5.25 -7.44 -9.70
CA SER A 105 6.29 -8.27 -10.33
C SER A 105 7.57 -7.48 -10.59
N GLU A 106 7.46 -6.25 -11.10
CA GLU A 106 8.62 -5.40 -11.38
C GLU A 106 9.33 -4.97 -10.09
N LEU A 107 8.58 -4.48 -9.11
CA LEU A 107 9.14 -4.00 -7.84
C LEU A 107 9.57 -5.15 -6.92
N GLY A 108 8.94 -6.32 -7.04
CA GLY A 108 9.28 -7.51 -6.25
C GLY A 108 10.66 -8.06 -6.61
N ALA A 109 11.10 -7.87 -7.86
CA ALA A 109 12.46 -8.22 -8.28
C ALA A 109 13.53 -7.45 -7.48
N ILE A 110 13.23 -6.22 -7.04
CA ILE A 110 14.14 -5.41 -6.21
C ILE A 110 14.36 -6.08 -4.85
N LEU A 111 13.29 -6.62 -4.25
CA LEU A 111 13.36 -7.34 -2.98
C LEU A 111 14.16 -8.65 -3.08
N ALA A 112 14.26 -9.23 -4.28
CA ALA A 112 14.98 -10.48 -4.52
C ALA A 112 16.47 -10.26 -4.88
N ILE A 113 16.80 -9.10 -5.44
CA ILE A 113 18.14 -8.80 -5.97
C ILE A 113 19.04 -8.13 -4.92
N ASP A 114 18.46 -7.42 -3.94
CA ASP A 114 19.23 -6.79 -2.86
C ASP A 114 19.08 -7.53 -1.53
N SER A 115 20.17 -7.55 -0.78
CA SER A 115 20.29 -7.83 0.65
C SER A 115 19.52 -6.81 1.50
N VAL A 116 18.27 -6.50 1.16
CA VAL A 116 17.37 -5.70 2.00
C VAL A 116 17.21 -6.50 3.29
N PRO A 117 17.70 -6.03 4.45
CA PRO A 117 17.48 -6.74 5.69
C PRO A 117 15.98 -6.70 5.97
N VAL A 118 15.29 -7.80 5.64
CA VAL A 118 13.90 -8.03 5.97
C VAL A 118 13.85 -8.16 7.48
N ASN A 119 13.28 -7.15 8.15
CA ASN A 119 13.08 -7.25 9.58
C ASN A 119 11.90 -8.19 9.84
N ALA A 120 12.21 -9.43 10.22
CA ALA A 120 11.21 -10.44 10.57
C ALA A 120 10.32 -10.03 11.76
N ALA A 121 10.70 -9.03 12.56
CA ALA A 121 9.90 -8.57 13.70
C ALA A 121 8.50 -8.08 13.27
N GLY A 122 8.36 -7.47 12.08
CA GLY A 122 7.05 -7.09 11.55
C GLY A 122 6.17 -8.28 11.16
N TYR A 123 6.80 -9.41 10.78
CA TYR A 123 6.11 -10.65 10.41
C TYR A 123 5.73 -11.46 11.67
N LEU A 124 6.65 -11.57 12.63
CA LEU A 124 6.51 -12.35 13.86
C LEU A 124 5.65 -11.67 14.93
N ALA A 125 5.37 -10.37 14.83
CA ALA A 125 4.40 -9.70 15.70
C ALA A 125 2.99 -10.31 15.59
N LYS A 126 2.71 -11.12 14.54
CA LYS A 126 1.44 -11.83 14.37
C LYS A 126 1.30 -13.13 15.18
N GLU A 127 2.37 -13.72 15.71
CA GLU A 127 2.27 -15.03 16.36
C GLU A 127 1.99 -15.03 17.88
N ASN A 128 2.01 -13.89 18.57
CA ASN A 128 1.83 -13.86 20.04
C ASN A 128 0.54 -13.20 20.50
N LYS A 129 -0.62 -13.70 20.03
CA LYS A 129 -1.93 -13.35 20.62
C LYS A 129 -2.86 -14.52 20.92
N ASN A 130 -2.36 -15.76 20.98
CA ASN A 130 -3.13 -16.90 21.49
C ASN A 130 -2.23 -17.86 22.27
N ASP A 131 -1.87 -17.51 23.52
CA ASP A 131 -1.63 -18.50 24.58
C ASP A 131 -1.37 -17.83 25.92
N LYS A 132 -2.42 -17.76 26.76
CA LYS A 132 -2.44 -18.00 28.22
C LYS A 132 -3.66 -17.34 28.85
N VAL A 133 -4.80 -18.03 28.79
CA VAL A 133 -5.73 -18.06 29.93
C VAL A 133 -5.90 -19.54 30.32
N LYS A 134 -4.90 -20.06 31.03
CA LYS A 134 -5.10 -21.17 31.97
C LYS A 134 -5.11 -20.56 33.36
N GLY A 135 -6.30 -20.38 33.91
CA GLY A 135 -6.55 -20.00 35.29
C GLY A 135 -7.67 -20.88 35.83
N SER A 136 -7.27 -21.86 36.62
CA SER A 136 -8.05 -22.93 37.24
C SER A 136 -9.11 -22.46 38.24
N ARG A 137 -10.18 -23.25 38.30
CA ARG A 137 -11.25 -23.42 39.32
C ARG A 137 -10.97 -22.99 40.78
N SER A 138 -12.06 -22.50 41.38
CA SER A 138 -12.60 -22.77 42.74
C SER A 138 -12.04 -22.04 43.98
N LYS A 139 -12.88 -21.19 44.56
CA LYS A 139 -13.63 -21.47 45.81
C LYS A 139 -14.94 -20.70 45.81
#